data_AF-A0A2S6BX47-F1
#
_entry.id   AF-A0A2S6BX47-F1
#
_cell.length_a   1.000
_cell.length_b   1.000
_cell.length_c   1.000
_cell.angle_alpha   90.00
_cell.angle_beta   90.00
_cell.angle_gamma   90.00
#
_symmetry.space_group_name_H-M   'P 1'
#
loop_
_entity.id
_entity.type
_entity.pdbx_description
1 polymer ?
#
loop_
_entity_poly.entity_id
_entity_poly.type
_entity_poly.pdbx_seq_one_letter_code
_entity_poly.pdbx_strand_id
1 'polypeptide(L)'
;MESRRLSLIFKAVPILYLLYLIHLAVKHISFEHFLGSSSISFNDFPFEYTTALRQSTADRQELQYNYSSYPPSPSPDYDIPPAIHFIFFENLYETHTDRTLIPSMGSKAPELCQFHNPNFTITTWNASASRALLETHYPWFLPTYDSYRYPIQRVDAIKYFILYHFGGIYMDLDIACRRPLTPLLQWPAWLPKATPLGLNNDLMASRAKHPLAERMVKSLMPRNKWLVFPYVTIFWSTGPQFASDMVKDWWSAGGAKGNDADLVRVLPLEFYSEEYTFFGHSPGGTWHEDDVAVVLWLVDRPLLVVGLAALALLALQTGLNYSKRQTEAQSRARIPQFEDKAEERKWQLEQMAGAFRIFSKLGFADGGSGHISVRDPIFGNTFWINPYAVHFGLLKVSDMVQVNEEGVRIGGADLPVNAAGFIIHAAIHKARPDINAACHVHSPYGRAWSNFGRPIDMLNQEAAAFFIALERACQMQLLTEAAIAPGSAGASSGLQKTVVGHEEAAYTKKGTGDPEVMYMQFVPEYQMVLKESGGDFLE
;
A
#
# COMPACT_ATOMS: atom_id res chain seq x y z
N MET A 1 -21.05 22.40 -8.35
CA MET A 1 -19.87 23.18 -7.85
C MET A 1 -18.69 22.27 -7.48
N GLU A 2 -18.93 21.02 -7.06
CA GLU A 2 -17.88 20.02 -6.76
C GLU A 2 -17.06 19.54 -7.97
N SER A 3 -17.64 19.39 -9.16
CA SER A 3 -16.90 18.89 -10.34
C SER A 3 -15.78 19.84 -10.81
N ARG A 4 -15.96 21.17 -10.62
CA ARG A 4 -14.92 22.17 -10.89
C ARG A 4 -13.79 22.14 -9.86
N ARG A 5 -14.09 21.83 -8.59
CA ARG A 5 -13.06 21.68 -7.54
C ARG A 5 -12.20 20.44 -7.76
N LEU A 6 -12.78 19.30 -8.13
CA LEU A 6 -12.00 18.11 -8.49
C LEU A 6 -11.10 18.35 -9.70
N SER A 7 -11.61 19.02 -10.75
CA SER A 7 -10.81 19.34 -11.96
C SER A 7 -9.58 20.19 -11.66
N LEU A 8 -9.68 21.14 -10.73
CA LEU A 8 -8.56 21.99 -10.28
C LEU A 8 -7.53 21.20 -9.48
N ILE A 9 -7.97 20.30 -8.60
CA ILE A 9 -7.07 19.42 -7.82
C ILE A 9 -6.25 18.52 -8.75
N PHE A 10 -6.89 17.89 -9.74
CA PHE A 10 -6.21 17.03 -10.72
C PHE A 10 -5.16 17.77 -11.57
N LYS A 11 -5.35 19.07 -11.82
CA LYS A 11 -4.36 19.92 -12.53
C LYS A 11 -3.24 20.43 -11.63
N ALA A 12 -3.48 20.58 -10.33
CA ALA A 12 -2.49 21.07 -9.37
C ALA A 12 -1.50 19.98 -8.94
N VAL A 13 -1.92 18.72 -8.86
CA VAL A 13 -1.08 17.59 -8.40
C VAL A 13 0.24 17.45 -9.20
N PRO A 14 0.26 17.48 -10.55
CA PRO A 14 1.51 17.39 -11.31
C PRO A 14 2.46 18.56 -11.06
N ILE A 15 1.92 19.77 -10.88
CA ILE A 15 2.70 20.99 -10.60
C ILE A 15 3.32 20.90 -9.21
N LEU A 16 2.53 20.50 -8.20
CA LEU A 16 3.03 20.29 -6.83
C LEU A 16 4.10 19.20 -6.78
N TYR A 17 3.93 18.12 -7.56
CA TYR A 17 4.92 17.05 -7.66
C TYR A 17 6.23 17.54 -8.30
N LEU A 18 6.14 18.33 -9.39
CA LEU A 18 7.33 18.93 -10.01
C LEU A 18 8.06 19.88 -9.05
N LEU A 19 7.32 20.74 -8.34
CA LEU A 19 7.90 21.64 -7.34
C LEU A 19 8.58 20.86 -6.21
N TYR A 20 7.99 19.75 -5.77
CA TYR A 20 8.59 18.85 -4.78
C TYR A 20 9.90 18.22 -5.28
N LEU A 21 9.95 17.77 -6.54
CA LEU A 21 11.17 17.23 -7.15
C LEU A 21 12.28 18.30 -7.26
N ILE A 22 11.92 19.52 -7.67
CA ILE A 22 12.86 20.65 -7.71
C ILE A 22 13.41 20.93 -6.31
N HIS A 23 12.54 20.95 -5.29
CA HIS A 23 12.96 21.15 -3.90
C HIS A 23 13.93 20.08 -3.41
N LEU A 24 13.69 18.80 -3.75
CA LEU A 24 14.61 17.71 -3.42
C LEU A 24 15.95 17.86 -4.14
N ALA A 25 15.95 18.25 -5.41
CA ALA A 25 17.16 18.48 -6.20
C ALA A 25 17.99 19.63 -5.62
N VAL A 26 17.36 20.76 -5.30
CA VAL A 26 18.02 21.91 -4.67
C VAL A 26 18.65 21.50 -3.34
N LYS A 27 17.91 20.78 -2.48
CA LYS A 27 18.46 20.26 -1.21
C LYS A 27 19.67 19.35 -1.39
N HIS A 28 19.68 18.53 -2.44
CA HIS A 28 20.80 17.65 -2.71
C HIS A 28 22.02 18.43 -3.21
N ILE A 29 21.84 19.40 -4.11
CA ILE A 29 22.93 20.28 -4.57
C ILE A 29 23.55 21.05 -3.39
N SER A 30 22.72 21.60 -2.50
CA SER A 30 23.22 22.30 -1.31
C SER A 30 24.00 21.37 -0.37
N PHE A 31 23.57 20.11 -0.25
CA PHE A 31 24.28 19.11 0.54
C PHE A 31 25.65 18.77 -0.07
N GLU A 32 25.73 18.58 -1.40
CA GLU A 32 27.01 18.34 -2.08
C GLU A 32 27.97 19.53 -1.95
N HIS A 33 27.45 20.77 -1.98
CA HIS A 33 28.25 21.96 -1.71
C HIS A 33 28.77 22.00 -0.25
N PHE A 34 27.94 21.57 0.72
CA PHE A 34 28.37 21.39 2.10
C PHE A 34 29.50 20.35 2.23
N LEU A 35 29.39 19.21 1.54
CA LEU A 35 30.44 18.19 1.54
C LEU A 35 31.76 18.75 0.98
N GLY A 36 31.70 19.51 -0.11
CA GLY A 36 32.88 20.16 -0.69
C GLY A 36 33.52 21.19 0.25
N SER A 37 32.72 22.04 0.89
CA SER A 37 33.21 23.06 1.84
C SER A 37 33.68 22.49 3.18
N SER A 38 33.28 21.26 3.52
CA SER A 38 33.71 20.55 4.73
C SER A 38 34.84 19.55 4.45
N SER A 39 35.38 19.54 3.24
CA SER A 39 36.47 18.66 2.84
C SER A 39 37.78 19.08 3.50
N ILE A 40 38.50 18.09 4.02
CA ILE A 40 39.88 18.24 4.48
C ILE A 40 40.73 18.64 3.27
N SER A 41 41.65 19.57 3.47
CA SER A 41 42.57 20.07 2.47
C SER A 41 44.01 20.06 3.01
N PHE A 42 44.98 20.29 2.13
CA PHE A 42 46.37 20.47 2.55
C PHE A 42 46.54 21.60 3.58
N ASN A 43 45.73 22.66 3.50
CA ASN A 43 45.86 23.81 4.41
C ASN A 43 45.45 23.49 5.85
N ASP A 44 44.76 22.37 6.07
CA ASP A 44 44.36 21.91 7.40
C ASP A 44 45.45 21.11 8.11
N PHE A 45 46.59 20.89 7.44
CA PHE A 45 47.78 20.28 8.05
C PHE A 45 48.90 21.31 8.21
N PRO A 46 49.74 21.18 9.26
CA PRO A 46 51.01 21.87 9.38
C PRO A 46 51.82 21.93 8.06
N PHE A 47 52.34 23.11 7.74
CA PHE A 47 53.11 23.35 6.52
C PHE A 47 54.26 22.35 6.32
N GLU A 48 54.97 22.02 7.40
CA GLU A 48 56.07 21.05 7.39
C GLU A 48 55.58 19.64 7.01
N TYR A 49 54.43 19.21 7.52
CA TYR A 49 53.83 17.92 7.18
C TYR A 49 53.46 17.89 5.69
N THR A 50 52.78 18.94 5.19
CA THR A 50 52.40 18.99 3.76
C THR A 50 53.59 18.99 2.82
N THR A 51 54.70 19.63 3.22
CA THR A 51 55.94 19.67 2.44
C THR A 51 56.59 18.29 2.38
N ALA A 52 56.72 17.63 3.55
CA ALA A 52 57.25 16.28 3.64
C ALA A 52 56.38 15.27 2.87
N LEU A 53 55.05 15.42 2.95
CA LEU A 53 54.08 14.60 2.23
C LEU A 53 54.25 14.70 0.72
N ARG A 54 54.35 15.92 0.17
CA ARG A 54 54.56 16.15 -1.26
C ARG A 54 55.90 15.59 -1.74
N GLN A 55 56.95 15.78 -0.95
CA GLN A 55 58.29 15.26 -1.28
C GLN A 55 58.31 13.73 -1.26
N SER A 56 57.77 13.10 -0.23
CA SER A 56 57.63 11.63 -0.12
C SER A 56 56.92 11.03 -1.33
N THR A 57 55.81 11.64 -1.75
CA THR A 57 55.06 11.20 -2.93
C THR A 57 55.88 11.38 -4.22
N ALA A 58 56.51 12.54 -4.42
CA ALA A 58 57.33 12.82 -5.61
C ALA A 58 58.52 11.86 -5.74
N ASP A 59 59.20 11.59 -4.63
CA ASP A 59 60.39 10.74 -4.56
C ASP A 59 60.03 9.24 -4.47
N ARG A 60 58.75 8.91 -4.30
CA ARG A 60 58.23 7.55 -4.05
C ARG A 60 58.91 6.88 -2.85
N GLN A 61 59.15 7.65 -1.80
CA GLN A 61 59.75 7.19 -0.55
C GLN A 61 58.75 7.22 0.61
N GLU A 62 59.03 6.45 1.66
CA GLU A 62 58.25 6.47 2.89
C GLU A 62 58.33 7.85 3.56
N LEU A 63 57.19 8.35 4.04
CA LEU A 63 57.09 9.66 4.68
C LEU A 63 57.82 9.66 6.04
N GLN A 64 58.93 10.37 6.10
CA GLN A 64 59.66 10.64 7.33
C GLN A 64 59.18 11.97 7.93
N TYR A 65 58.38 11.90 9.00
CA TYR A 65 57.87 13.08 9.71
C TYR A 65 57.81 12.83 11.22
N ASN A 66 58.08 13.85 12.03
CA ASN A 66 57.95 13.75 13.48
C ASN A 66 56.52 14.11 13.92
N TYR A 67 55.75 13.09 14.29
CA TYR A 67 54.35 13.23 14.70
C TYR A 67 54.15 13.74 16.13
N SER A 68 55.22 14.07 16.87
CA SER A 68 55.10 14.57 18.27
C SER A 68 54.35 15.91 18.38
N SER A 69 54.23 16.65 17.27
CA SER A 69 53.45 17.89 17.15
C SER A 69 51.96 17.67 16.85
N TYR A 70 51.51 16.42 16.72
CA TYR A 70 50.11 16.07 16.46
C TYR A 70 49.43 15.41 17.67
N PRO A 71 48.16 15.74 17.96
CA PRO A 71 47.38 16.83 17.35
C PRO A 71 47.93 18.21 17.75
N PRO A 72 47.86 19.23 16.88
CA PRO A 72 48.42 20.58 17.13
C PRO A 72 47.76 21.32 18.31
N SER A 73 46.61 20.83 18.79
CA SER A 73 45.98 21.25 20.04
C SER A 73 45.36 20.01 20.71
N PRO A 74 46.04 19.34 21.65
CA PRO A 74 45.48 18.18 22.33
C PRO A 74 44.33 18.62 23.24
N SER A 75 43.10 18.43 22.78
CA SER A 75 41.92 18.62 23.62
C SER A 75 41.24 17.27 23.80
N PRO A 76 41.42 16.60 24.94
CA PRO A 76 41.00 15.22 25.15
C PRO A 76 39.49 14.98 24.97
N ASP A 77 38.66 16.03 24.96
CA ASP A 77 37.21 15.95 24.74
C ASP A 77 36.79 16.01 23.25
N TYR A 78 37.69 16.38 22.34
CA TYR A 78 37.40 16.68 20.93
C TYR A 78 37.99 15.63 19.97
N ASP A 79 39.05 14.94 20.39
CA ASP A 79 39.88 14.16 19.49
C ASP A 79 39.36 12.73 19.30
N ILE A 80 39.60 12.17 18.11
CA ILE A 80 39.38 10.75 17.84
C ILE A 80 40.42 9.93 18.64
N PRO A 81 40.01 8.95 19.46
CA PRO A 81 40.93 8.06 20.14
C PRO A 81 41.87 7.33 19.16
N PRO A 82 43.15 7.08 19.51
CA PRO A 82 44.09 6.33 18.68
C PRO A 82 43.76 4.83 18.71
N ALA A 83 42.59 4.47 18.18
CA ALA A 83 42.07 3.12 18.09
C ALA A 83 41.57 2.84 16.67
N ILE A 84 41.88 1.65 16.16
CA ILE A 84 41.41 1.17 14.85
C ILE A 84 40.55 -0.06 15.08
N HIS A 85 39.36 -0.06 14.47
CA HIS A 85 38.38 -1.12 14.58
C HIS A 85 38.15 -1.76 13.22
N PHE A 86 38.34 -3.08 13.16
CA PHE A 86 37.97 -3.91 12.03
C PHE A 86 36.81 -4.82 12.45
N ILE A 87 35.96 -5.22 11.51
CA ILE A 87 34.93 -6.25 11.74
C ILE A 87 35.20 -7.41 10.80
N PHE A 88 35.24 -8.63 11.35
CA PHE A 88 35.39 -9.85 10.57
C PHE A 88 34.43 -10.93 11.07
N PHE A 89 33.50 -11.36 10.22
CA PHE A 89 32.65 -12.52 10.48
C PHE A 89 33.07 -13.65 9.51
N GLU A 90 33.62 -14.75 10.04
CA GLU A 90 34.17 -15.87 9.24
C GLU A 90 33.14 -16.44 8.25
N ASN A 91 31.90 -16.62 8.71
CA ASN A 91 30.79 -17.05 7.88
C ASN A 91 29.82 -15.89 7.64
N LEU A 92 30.21 -14.94 6.79
CA LEU A 92 29.33 -13.85 6.39
C LEU A 92 28.04 -14.35 5.71
N TYR A 93 27.94 -15.64 5.35
CA TYR A 93 26.78 -16.24 4.68
C TYR A 93 26.17 -17.46 5.39
N GLU A 94 26.78 -17.98 6.47
CA GLU A 94 26.22 -19.07 7.30
C GLU A 94 26.41 -18.81 8.81
N THR A 95 25.55 -19.38 9.65
CA THR A 95 25.38 -18.99 11.06
C THR A 95 26.62 -19.13 11.95
N HIS A 96 26.86 -18.08 12.76
CA HIS A 96 27.51 -18.05 14.07
C HIS A 96 28.59 -19.11 14.38
N THR A 97 29.76 -19.04 13.73
CA THR A 97 30.96 -19.72 14.25
C THR A 97 32.06 -18.72 14.60
N ASP A 98 32.71 -18.98 15.74
CA ASP A 98 33.76 -18.18 16.34
C ASP A 98 35.14 -18.53 15.77
N ARG A 99 35.79 -17.54 15.15
CA ARG A 99 37.25 -17.34 15.10
C ARG A 99 37.55 -15.85 14.84
N THR A 100 38.59 -15.34 15.48
CA THR A 100 39.13 -13.97 15.30
C THR A 100 40.31 -13.91 14.32
N LEU A 101 40.71 -15.06 13.75
CA LEU A 101 41.84 -15.14 12.83
C LEU A 101 41.38 -14.73 11.42
N ILE A 102 41.84 -13.55 10.98
CA ILE A 102 41.71 -13.14 9.58
C ILE A 102 42.53 -14.13 8.74
N PRO A 103 41.95 -14.74 7.70
CA PRO A 103 42.69 -15.67 6.85
C PRO A 103 43.95 -14.99 6.30
N SER A 104 45.10 -15.63 6.46
CA SER A 104 46.37 -15.15 5.88
C SER A 104 46.32 -15.02 4.35
N MET A 105 45.34 -15.68 3.72
CA MET A 105 44.92 -15.46 2.34
C MET A 105 43.63 -14.63 2.33
N GLY A 106 43.73 -13.29 2.29
CA GLY A 106 42.55 -12.45 2.08
C GLY A 106 42.74 -10.96 2.40
N SER A 107 43.32 -10.63 3.55
CA SER A 107 43.64 -9.23 3.90
C SER A 107 44.84 -9.14 4.85
N LYS A 108 45.74 -8.18 4.60
CA LYS A 108 46.84 -7.79 5.50
C LYS A 108 46.59 -6.41 6.16
N ALA A 109 45.34 -5.94 6.14
CA ALA A 109 45.01 -4.59 6.54
C ALA A 109 45.35 -4.29 8.01
N PRO A 110 44.99 -5.15 8.99
CA PRO A 110 45.33 -4.89 10.39
C PRO A 110 46.83 -4.91 10.65
N GLU A 111 47.59 -5.78 10.00
CA GLU A 111 49.05 -5.84 10.15
C GLU A 111 49.73 -4.59 9.58
N LEU A 112 49.30 -4.12 8.40
CA LEU A 112 49.80 -2.88 7.81
C LEU A 112 49.42 -1.66 8.66
N CYS A 113 48.21 -1.64 9.22
CA CYS A 113 47.79 -0.59 10.14
C CYS A 113 48.59 -0.63 11.44
N GLN A 114 48.90 -1.80 11.99
CA GLN A 114 49.75 -1.95 13.17
C GLN A 114 51.17 -1.46 12.90
N PHE A 115 51.71 -1.78 11.72
CA PHE A 115 53.03 -1.38 11.29
C PHE A 115 53.17 0.15 11.21
N HIS A 116 52.20 0.82 10.57
CA HIS A 116 52.23 2.28 10.43
C HIS A 116 51.76 3.03 11.68
N ASN A 117 51.04 2.38 12.60
CA ASN A 117 50.47 3.00 13.80
C ASN A 117 50.79 2.17 15.06
N PRO A 118 52.07 2.05 15.45
CA PRO A 118 52.49 1.17 16.55
C PRO A 118 51.87 1.55 17.90
N ASN A 119 51.47 2.81 18.07
CA ASN A 119 50.88 3.33 19.30
C ASN A 119 49.34 3.24 19.33
N PHE A 120 48.70 2.71 18.28
CA PHE A 120 47.25 2.63 18.20
C PHE A 120 46.77 1.28 18.74
N THR A 121 45.60 1.28 19.37
CA THR A 121 44.93 0.03 19.76
C THR A 121 44.16 -0.52 18.57
N ILE A 122 44.54 -1.70 18.07
CA ILE A 122 43.83 -2.34 16.96
C ILE A 122 42.93 -3.46 17.49
N THR A 123 41.64 -3.40 17.18
CA THR A 123 40.64 -4.37 17.60
C THR A 123 39.89 -4.95 16.40
N THR A 124 39.85 -6.28 16.30
CA THR A 124 39.04 -6.99 15.32
C THR A 124 37.82 -7.60 16.01
N TRP A 125 36.63 -7.16 15.61
CA TRP A 125 35.35 -7.59 16.17
C TRP A 125 34.81 -8.79 15.40
N ASN A 126 34.56 -9.89 16.11
CA ASN A 126 33.83 -11.05 15.57
C ASN A 126 32.32 -10.94 15.87
N ALA A 127 31.54 -11.89 15.36
CA ALA A 127 30.07 -11.87 15.51
C ALA A 127 29.63 -11.93 16.98
N SER A 128 30.27 -12.77 17.80
CA SER A 128 29.94 -12.95 19.21
C SER A 128 30.27 -11.71 20.04
N ALA A 129 31.45 -11.11 19.86
CA ALA A 129 31.84 -9.87 20.53
C ALA A 129 30.97 -8.69 20.10
N SER A 130 30.63 -8.61 18.81
CA SER A 130 29.72 -7.60 18.26
C SER A 130 28.34 -7.70 18.91
N ARG A 131 27.79 -8.92 19.02
CA ARG A 131 26.49 -9.13 19.65
C ARG A 131 26.55 -8.87 21.16
N ALA A 132 27.60 -9.28 21.85
CA ALA A 132 27.79 -9.04 23.28
C ALA A 132 27.86 -7.53 23.62
N LEU A 133 28.46 -6.71 22.76
CA LEU A 133 28.45 -5.24 22.88
C LEU A 133 27.01 -4.71 22.88
N LEU A 134 26.17 -5.20 21.96
CA LEU A 134 24.76 -4.82 21.88
C LEU A 134 23.96 -5.35 23.07
N GLU A 135 24.17 -6.59 23.51
CA GLU A 135 23.48 -7.15 24.67
C GLU A 135 23.74 -6.38 25.95
N THR A 136 24.99 -5.99 26.15
CA THR A 136 25.41 -5.32 27.39
C THR A 136 24.97 -3.86 27.42
N HIS A 137 25.09 -3.15 26.30
CA HIS A 137 24.96 -1.68 26.28
C HIS A 137 23.76 -1.15 25.48
N TYR A 138 23.23 -1.93 24.54
CA TYR A 138 22.17 -1.51 23.62
C TYR A 138 21.11 -2.60 23.40
N PRO A 139 20.57 -3.23 24.47
CA PRO A 139 19.69 -4.40 24.34
C PRO A 139 18.41 -4.11 23.55
N TRP A 140 17.98 -2.84 23.50
CA TRP A 140 16.85 -2.37 22.71
C TRP A 140 17.03 -2.57 21.20
N PHE A 141 18.26 -2.66 20.69
CA PHE A 141 18.53 -2.82 19.27
C PHE A 141 18.62 -4.28 18.83
N LEU A 142 18.83 -5.22 19.76
CA LEU A 142 19.01 -6.65 19.45
C LEU A 142 17.92 -7.23 18.55
N PRO A 143 16.61 -6.97 18.75
CA PRO A 143 15.58 -7.51 17.88
C PRO A 143 15.74 -7.04 16.42
N THR A 144 16.18 -5.80 16.22
CA THR A 144 16.47 -5.28 14.87
C THR A 144 17.72 -5.93 14.30
N TYR A 145 18.80 -5.98 15.09
CA TYR A 145 20.07 -6.58 14.68
C TYR A 145 19.93 -8.05 14.24
N ASP A 146 19.22 -8.84 15.03
CA ASP A 146 18.96 -10.26 14.77
C ASP A 146 17.99 -10.45 13.57
N SER A 147 17.11 -9.46 13.30
CA SER A 147 16.16 -9.51 12.18
C SER A 147 16.75 -9.12 10.82
N TYR A 148 17.98 -8.59 10.75
CA TYR A 148 18.57 -8.20 9.48
C TYR A 148 18.65 -9.39 8.53
N ARG A 149 18.07 -9.22 7.34
CA ARG A 149 17.98 -10.26 6.31
C ARG A 149 19.35 -10.60 5.76
N TYR A 150 20.16 -9.58 5.48
CA TYR A 150 21.49 -9.76 4.89
C TYR A 150 22.56 -9.62 5.97
N PRO A 151 23.50 -10.57 6.09
CA PRO A 151 24.52 -10.52 7.13
C PRO A 151 25.42 -9.27 7.10
N ILE A 152 25.68 -8.71 5.91
CA ILE A 152 26.44 -7.45 5.79
C ILE A 152 25.75 -6.27 6.49
N GLN A 153 24.41 -6.27 6.61
CA GLN A 153 23.70 -5.23 7.38
C GLN A 153 24.06 -5.28 8.87
N ARG A 154 24.43 -6.46 9.40
CA ARG A 154 24.91 -6.58 10.79
C ARG A 154 26.31 -6.02 10.96
N VAL A 155 27.20 -6.23 9.98
CA VAL A 155 28.53 -5.61 9.95
C VAL A 155 28.38 -4.08 9.84
N ASP A 156 27.51 -3.62 8.96
CA ASP A 156 27.27 -2.20 8.79
C ASP A 156 26.66 -1.56 10.03
N ALA A 157 25.65 -2.19 10.63
CA ALA A 157 25.02 -1.66 11.83
C ALA A 157 26.01 -1.58 12.99
N ILE A 158 26.77 -2.64 13.26
CA ILE A 158 27.66 -2.69 14.43
C ILE A 158 28.80 -1.67 14.35
N LYS A 159 29.29 -1.33 13.14
CA LYS A 159 30.35 -0.32 12.97
C LYS A 159 29.95 1.04 13.59
N TYR A 160 28.67 1.42 13.46
CA TYR A 160 28.14 2.65 14.06
C TYR A 160 28.08 2.58 15.59
N PHE A 161 27.75 1.42 16.16
CA PHE A 161 27.75 1.23 17.61
C PHE A 161 29.16 1.24 18.20
N ILE A 162 30.13 0.63 17.51
CA ILE A 162 31.53 0.63 17.90
C ILE A 162 32.05 2.07 17.95
N LEU A 163 31.86 2.84 16.88
CA LEU A 163 32.27 4.25 16.82
C LEU A 163 31.54 5.11 17.87
N TYR A 164 30.24 4.89 18.09
CA TYR A 164 29.50 5.63 19.12
C TYR A 164 29.97 5.29 20.54
N HIS A 165 30.33 4.02 20.80
CA HIS A 165 30.71 3.56 22.13
C HIS A 165 32.17 3.89 22.46
N PHE A 166 33.10 3.53 21.58
CA PHE A 166 34.54 3.62 21.82
C PHE A 166 35.20 4.82 21.14
N GLY A 167 34.57 5.38 20.10
CA GLY A 167 35.24 6.29 19.17
C GLY A 167 36.24 5.56 18.29
N GLY A 168 37.21 6.28 17.74
CA GLY A 168 38.31 5.73 16.94
C GLY A 168 38.03 5.77 15.44
N ILE A 169 38.77 4.94 14.71
CA ILE A 169 38.70 4.80 13.26
C ILE A 169 38.19 3.39 12.95
N TYR A 170 37.06 3.30 12.27
CA TYR A 170 36.56 2.05 11.69
C TYR A 170 37.04 1.92 10.25
N MET A 171 37.46 0.70 9.87
CA MET A 171 37.89 0.37 8.52
C MET A 171 37.37 -1.01 8.10
N ASP A 172 36.83 -1.11 6.88
CA ASP A 172 36.57 -2.39 6.22
C ASP A 172 37.90 -3.13 5.96
N LEU A 173 37.85 -4.46 5.83
CA LEU A 173 39.05 -5.30 5.73
C LEU A 173 39.79 -5.16 4.40
N ASP A 174 39.18 -4.56 3.39
CA ASP A 174 39.79 -4.26 2.10
C ASP A 174 40.56 -2.94 2.07
N ILE A 175 40.53 -2.17 3.17
CA ILE A 175 41.24 -0.90 3.35
C ILE A 175 42.41 -1.10 4.33
N ALA A 176 43.63 -0.85 3.87
CA ALA A 176 44.84 -0.93 4.68
C ALA A 176 45.50 0.45 4.88
N CYS A 177 46.20 0.65 5.98
CA CYS A 177 46.97 1.88 6.21
C CYS A 177 48.23 1.89 5.35
N ARG A 178 48.57 3.06 4.77
CA ARG A 178 49.82 3.27 4.00
C ARG A 178 50.80 4.20 4.68
N ARG A 179 50.41 4.80 5.80
CA ARG A 179 51.18 5.76 6.61
C ARG A 179 50.50 5.98 7.97
N PRO A 180 51.16 6.67 8.91
CA PRO A 180 50.56 7.01 10.19
C PRO A 180 49.27 7.83 10.03
N LEU A 181 48.23 7.46 10.78
CA LEU A 181 46.90 8.10 10.79
C LEU A 181 46.78 9.21 11.83
N THR A 182 47.82 9.45 12.65
CA THR A 182 47.85 10.51 13.67
C THR A 182 47.39 11.88 13.16
N PRO A 183 47.76 12.33 11.93
CA PRO A 183 47.27 13.60 11.39
C PRO A 183 45.75 13.68 11.21
N LEU A 184 45.05 12.53 11.14
CA LEU A 184 43.60 12.46 10.98
C LEU A 184 42.84 12.47 12.31
N LEU A 185 43.51 12.41 13.46
CA LEU A 185 42.87 12.39 14.77
C LEU A 185 42.40 13.77 15.26
N GLN A 186 42.90 14.85 14.64
CA GLN A 186 42.64 16.25 15.04
C GLN A 186 41.21 16.74 14.76
N TRP A 187 40.36 15.93 14.14
CA TRP A 187 38.97 16.26 13.85
C TRP A 187 38.03 15.37 14.67
N PRO A 188 36.85 15.87 15.09
CA PRO A 188 35.95 15.09 15.93
C PRO A 188 35.23 13.96 15.20
N ALA A 189 35.00 14.11 13.90
CA ALA A 189 34.48 13.05 13.03
C ALA A 189 34.80 13.32 11.56
N TRP A 190 35.02 12.26 10.79
CA TRP A 190 35.15 12.35 9.34
C TRP A 190 34.73 11.08 8.61
N LEU A 191 34.32 11.25 7.35
CA LEU A 191 33.97 10.16 6.42
C LEU A 191 34.55 10.45 5.03
N PRO A 192 34.91 9.43 4.25
CA PRO A 192 35.40 9.56 2.88
C PRO A 192 34.31 10.00 1.92
N LYS A 193 34.71 10.78 0.92
CA LYS A 193 33.87 11.15 -0.22
C LYS A 193 33.58 9.91 -1.08
N ALA A 194 32.31 9.71 -1.45
CA ALA A 194 31.93 8.69 -2.43
C ALA A 194 31.85 9.27 -3.85
N THR A 195 32.04 8.41 -4.85
CA THR A 195 31.94 8.74 -6.28
C THR A 195 30.69 8.08 -6.86
N PRO A 196 29.82 8.81 -7.61
CA PRO A 196 29.93 10.24 -7.96
C PRO A 196 29.40 11.21 -6.90
N LEU A 197 28.58 10.76 -5.94
CA LEU A 197 27.85 11.62 -4.99
C LEU A 197 27.81 11.00 -3.59
N GLY A 198 27.64 11.83 -2.56
CA GLY A 198 27.53 11.38 -1.17
C GLY A 198 28.85 11.03 -0.48
N LEU A 199 28.77 10.12 0.48
CA LEU A 199 29.85 9.66 1.38
C LEU A 199 29.85 8.13 1.45
N ASN A 200 31.02 7.56 1.71
CA ASN A 200 31.17 6.11 1.92
C ASN A 200 31.15 5.77 3.42
N ASN A 201 30.85 4.51 3.74
CA ASN A 201 30.81 3.98 5.11
C ASN A 201 31.77 2.80 5.33
N ASP A 202 32.65 2.55 4.37
CA ASP A 202 33.73 1.56 4.41
C ASP A 202 34.89 2.02 5.32
N LEU A 203 35.06 3.34 5.46
CA LEU A 203 36.00 3.98 6.38
C LEU A 203 35.30 5.11 7.11
N MET A 204 35.42 5.18 8.42
CA MET A 204 34.76 6.23 9.22
C MET A 204 35.54 6.50 10.49
N ALA A 205 35.54 7.74 10.98
CA ALA A 205 36.09 8.02 12.29
C ALA A 205 35.23 9.00 13.08
N SER A 206 35.22 8.82 14.40
CA SER A 206 34.60 9.78 15.31
C SER A 206 35.15 9.66 16.72
N ARG A 207 35.11 10.74 17.50
CA ARG A 207 35.20 10.66 18.95
C ARG A 207 34.04 9.84 19.52
N ALA A 208 34.25 9.26 20.71
CA ALA A 208 33.18 8.56 21.40
C ALA A 208 32.00 9.51 21.64
N LYS A 209 30.77 9.00 21.52
CA LYS A 209 29.52 9.76 21.73
C LYS A 209 29.31 10.96 20.80
N HIS A 210 29.98 11.02 19.65
CA HIS A 210 29.75 12.07 18.66
C HIS A 210 28.26 12.10 18.22
N PRO A 211 27.62 13.28 18.09
CA PRO A 211 26.18 13.38 17.75
C PRO A 211 25.79 12.72 16.41
N LEU A 212 26.71 12.69 15.44
CA LEU A 212 26.49 11.95 14.19
C LEU A 212 26.38 10.44 14.44
N ALA A 213 27.30 9.86 15.22
CA ALA A 213 27.32 8.43 15.52
C ALA A 213 26.09 8.03 16.35
N GLU A 214 25.67 8.89 17.30
CA GLU A 214 24.42 8.71 18.04
C GLU A 214 23.21 8.66 17.10
N ARG A 215 23.16 9.58 16.13
CA ARG A 215 22.09 9.65 15.15
C ARG A 215 22.06 8.42 14.25
N MET A 216 23.22 7.96 13.78
CA MET A 216 23.34 6.72 13.01
C MET A 216 22.74 5.55 13.80
N VAL A 217 23.20 5.33 15.04
CA VAL A 217 22.69 4.26 15.92
C VAL A 217 21.17 4.33 16.10
N LYS A 218 20.62 5.51 16.39
CA LYS A 218 19.16 5.69 16.63
C LYS A 218 18.32 5.55 15.36
N SER A 219 18.90 5.77 14.18
CA SER A 219 18.18 5.79 12.91
C SER A 219 18.16 4.45 12.18
N LEU A 220 18.87 3.44 12.67
CA LEU A 220 18.93 2.11 12.07
C LEU A 220 17.57 1.38 12.11
N MET A 221 16.82 1.46 13.22
CA MET A 221 15.57 0.70 13.37
C MET A 221 14.49 1.09 12.34
N PRO A 222 14.17 2.39 12.13
CA PRO A 222 13.18 2.77 11.12
C PRO A 222 13.59 2.45 9.68
N ARG A 223 14.89 2.18 9.45
CA ARG A 223 15.50 1.87 8.15
C ARG A 223 15.60 0.38 7.86
N ASN A 224 15.23 -0.49 8.82
CA ASN A 224 15.17 -1.94 8.61
C ASN A 224 13.94 -2.31 7.75
N LYS A 225 14.03 -2.01 6.45
CA LYS A 225 13.01 -2.28 5.44
C LYS A 225 13.60 -3.17 4.35
N TRP A 226 12.80 -4.08 3.81
CA TRP A 226 13.21 -4.94 2.72
C TRP A 226 12.80 -4.34 1.37
N LEU A 227 13.77 -4.19 0.46
CA LEU A 227 13.54 -3.80 -0.93
C LEU A 227 13.83 -4.99 -1.85
N VAL A 228 13.38 -4.91 -3.11
CA VAL A 228 13.42 -6.03 -4.06
C VAL A 228 14.84 -6.58 -4.27
N PHE A 229 15.84 -5.71 -4.32
CA PHE A 229 17.24 -6.09 -4.55
C PHE A 229 18.08 -6.04 -3.26
N PRO A 230 18.92 -7.06 -2.98
CA PRO A 230 19.89 -7.05 -1.88
C PRO A 230 20.73 -5.77 -1.82
N TYR A 231 21.38 -5.40 -2.92
CA TYR A 231 22.25 -4.23 -3.00
C TYR A 231 21.53 -2.94 -2.57
N VAL A 232 20.33 -2.71 -3.13
CA VAL A 232 19.54 -1.51 -2.81
C VAL A 232 19.07 -1.54 -1.35
N THR A 233 18.72 -2.71 -0.83
CA THR A 233 18.35 -2.87 0.59
C THR A 233 19.51 -2.47 1.50
N ILE A 234 20.70 -3.03 1.27
CA ILE A 234 21.89 -2.78 2.08
C ILE A 234 22.29 -1.31 1.98
N PHE A 235 22.43 -0.79 0.76
CA PHE A 235 22.85 0.58 0.47
C PHE A 235 22.03 1.64 1.25
N TRP A 236 20.70 1.50 1.28
CA TRP A 236 19.79 2.46 1.92
C TRP A 236 19.52 2.22 3.41
N SER A 237 19.64 0.97 3.87
CA SER A 237 19.30 0.61 5.25
C SER A 237 20.46 0.83 6.22
N THR A 238 21.65 0.39 5.85
CA THR A 238 22.84 0.39 6.71
C THR A 238 24.13 0.84 6.00
N GLY A 239 24.11 0.91 4.67
CA GLY A 239 25.27 1.15 3.82
C GLY A 239 25.62 2.63 3.56
N PRO A 240 26.34 2.92 2.45
CA PRO A 240 26.85 4.27 2.14
C PRO A 240 25.77 5.35 2.04
N GLN A 241 24.60 5.03 1.48
CA GLN A 241 23.51 5.99 1.37
C GLN A 241 22.87 6.27 2.73
N PHE A 242 22.78 5.26 3.59
CA PHE A 242 22.39 5.49 4.98
C PHE A 242 23.34 6.48 5.66
N ALA A 243 24.66 6.28 5.58
CA ALA A 243 25.64 7.20 6.15
C ALA A 243 25.52 8.62 5.56
N SER A 244 25.38 8.73 4.24
CA SER A 244 25.17 9.99 3.53
C SER A 244 23.94 10.74 4.03
N ASP A 245 22.81 10.03 4.19
CA ASP A 245 21.57 10.62 4.71
C ASP A 245 21.74 11.08 6.17
N MET A 246 22.46 10.32 7.00
CA MET A 246 22.70 10.69 8.40
C MET A 246 23.51 11.99 8.52
N VAL A 247 24.52 12.17 7.67
CA VAL A 247 25.29 13.42 7.60
C VAL A 247 24.43 14.56 7.05
N LYS A 248 23.61 14.30 6.02
CA LYS A 248 22.69 15.29 5.45
C LYS A 248 21.66 15.77 6.47
N ASP A 249 21.07 14.86 7.23
CA ASP A 249 20.12 15.17 8.27
C ASP A 249 20.80 15.90 9.43
N TRP A 250 22.02 15.49 9.80
CA TRP A 250 22.83 16.16 10.82
C TRP A 250 23.09 17.62 10.44
N TRP A 251 23.55 17.86 9.21
CA TRP A 251 23.75 19.19 8.65
C TRP A 251 22.45 19.99 8.62
N SER A 252 21.36 19.39 8.13
CA SER A 252 20.05 20.03 8.04
C SER A 252 19.46 20.41 9.41
N ALA A 253 19.84 19.70 10.48
CA ALA A 253 19.42 19.97 11.86
C ALA A 253 20.25 21.06 12.57
N GLY A 254 21.11 21.77 11.82
CA GLY A 254 22.01 22.81 12.34
C GLY A 254 23.46 22.36 12.47
N GLY A 255 23.81 21.15 12.02
CA GLY A 255 25.18 20.62 12.04
C GLY A 255 25.82 20.74 13.42
N ALA A 256 26.98 21.37 13.47
CA ALA A 256 27.75 21.60 14.69
C ALA A 256 27.19 22.71 15.58
N LYS A 257 26.26 23.54 15.09
CA LYS A 257 25.69 24.69 15.82
C LYS A 257 26.72 25.59 16.51
N GLY A 258 27.93 25.69 15.95
CA GLY A 258 29.05 26.46 16.51
C GLY A 258 29.88 25.74 17.58
N ASN A 259 29.64 24.45 17.83
CA ASN A 259 30.47 23.61 18.69
C ASN A 259 31.48 22.82 17.84
N ASP A 260 32.76 23.16 17.95
CA ASP A 260 33.81 22.51 17.18
C ASP A 260 33.91 20.99 17.46
N ALA A 261 33.48 20.52 18.65
CA ALA A 261 33.45 19.10 19.01
C ALA A 261 32.48 18.26 18.19
N ASP A 262 31.54 18.89 17.49
CA ASP A 262 30.50 18.20 16.75
C ASP A 262 30.73 18.28 15.24
N LEU A 263 31.83 18.90 14.80
CA LEU A 263 32.15 19.05 13.39
C LEU A 263 32.37 17.69 12.69
N VAL A 264 31.75 17.57 11.53
CA VAL A 264 31.98 16.46 10.59
C VAL A 264 32.78 16.99 9.42
N ARG A 265 33.93 16.36 9.14
CA ARG A 265 34.77 16.64 7.97
C ARG A 265 34.62 15.57 6.90
N VAL A 266 34.96 15.91 5.66
CA VAL A 266 34.97 14.98 4.54
C VAL A 266 36.41 14.68 4.16
N LEU A 267 36.77 13.40 4.10
CA LEU A 267 38.07 12.97 3.59
C LEU A 267 37.98 12.90 2.05
N PRO A 268 38.67 13.77 1.30
CA PRO A 268 38.62 13.78 -0.16
C PRO A 268 39.29 12.54 -0.76
N LEU A 269 38.98 12.25 -2.02
CA LEU A 269 39.60 11.15 -2.78
C LEU A 269 41.13 11.27 -2.83
N GLU A 270 41.68 12.48 -2.87
CA GLU A 270 43.12 12.76 -2.81
C GLU A 270 43.83 12.10 -1.61
N PHE A 271 43.17 12.08 -0.44
CA PHE A 271 43.68 11.49 0.79
C PHE A 271 43.09 10.11 1.10
N TYR A 272 42.03 9.73 0.39
CA TYR A 272 41.34 8.46 0.59
C TYR A 272 41.79 7.37 -0.39
N SER A 273 41.90 7.65 -1.69
CA SER A 273 42.10 6.61 -2.72
C SER A 273 43.05 7.02 -3.86
N GLU A 274 43.54 8.26 -3.89
CA GLU A 274 44.39 8.78 -4.98
C GLU A 274 45.82 9.08 -4.53
N GLU A 275 46.47 10.10 -5.10
CA GLU A 275 47.92 10.33 -5.09
C GLU A 275 48.54 10.45 -3.68
N TYR A 276 47.86 11.12 -2.74
CA TYR A 276 48.37 11.41 -1.38
C TYR A 276 47.71 10.54 -0.30
N THR A 277 47.16 9.40 -0.70
CA THR A 277 46.29 8.61 0.16
C THR A 277 46.95 8.10 1.45
N PHE A 278 46.18 8.15 2.54
CA PHE A 278 46.50 7.47 3.79
C PHE A 278 46.20 5.96 3.74
N PHE A 279 45.44 5.53 2.74
CA PHE A 279 44.81 4.22 2.66
C PHE A 279 45.12 3.50 1.35
N GLY A 280 45.19 2.18 1.41
CA GLY A 280 45.35 1.31 0.25
C GLY A 280 44.13 0.41 0.10
N HIS A 281 43.62 0.31 -1.11
CA HIS A 281 42.41 -0.44 -1.41
C HIS A 281 42.79 -1.72 -2.13
N SER A 282 42.45 -2.85 -1.53
CA SER A 282 42.41 -4.13 -2.24
C SER A 282 41.04 -4.32 -2.90
N PRO A 283 40.90 -5.20 -3.89
CA PRO A 283 39.59 -5.53 -4.44
C PRO A 283 38.68 -6.16 -3.36
N GLY A 284 37.97 -5.32 -2.61
CA GLY A 284 36.91 -5.72 -1.72
C GLY A 284 35.57 -5.38 -2.36
N GLY A 285 34.78 -6.41 -2.58
CA GLY A 285 33.47 -6.35 -3.19
C GLY A 285 32.60 -7.49 -2.69
N THR A 286 32.88 -7.96 -1.46
CA THR A 286 32.38 -9.22 -0.92
C THR A 286 30.88 -9.25 -0.65
N TRP A 287 30.17 -8.13 -0.86
CA TRP A 287 28.72 -7.99 -0.80
C TRP A 287 28.06 -7.67 -2.15
N HIS A 288 28.84 -7.61 -3.23
CA HIS A 288 28.31 -7.45 -4.59
C HIS A 288 27.89 -8.82 -5.12
N GLU A 289 26.58 -9.09 -5.12
CA GLU A 289 26.00 -10.20 -5.86
C GLU A 289 25.76 -9.79 -7.34
N ASP A 290 25.26 -10.73 -8.15
CA ASP A 290 24.96 -10.46 -9.58
C ASP A 290 23.96 -9.31 -9.78
N ASP A 291 23.19 -8.95 -8.74
CA ASP A 291 22.23 -7.85 -8.74
C ASP A 291 22.89 -6.47 -8.89
N VAL A 292 24.14 -6.31 -8.43
CA VAL A 292 24.90 -5.06 -8.55
C VAL A 292 25.14 -4.71 -10.00
N ALA A 293 25.47 -5.70 -10.84
CA ALA A 293 25.66 -5.49 -12.27
C ALA A 293 24.37 -4.96 -12.92
N VAL A 294 23.20 -5.47 -12.52
CA VAL A 294 21.90 -5.01 -13.03
C VAL A 294 21.59 -3.60 -12.56
N VAL A 295 21.81 -3.31 -11.27
CA VAL A 295 21.55 -1.97 -10.70
C VAL A 295 22.47 -0.93 -11.34
N LEU A 296 23.77 -1.19 -11.43
CA LEU A 296 24.72 -0.27 -12.07
C LEU A 296 24.41 -0.10 -13.57
N TRP A 297 24.06 -1.19 -14.27
CA TRP A 297 23.65 -1.13 -15.68
C TRP A 297 22.41 -0.24 -15.91
N LEU A 298 21.48 -0.19 -14.95
CA LEU A 298 20.32 0.71 -14.98
C LEU A 298 20.70 2.16 -14.66
N VAL A 299 21.59 2.37 -13.68
CA VAL A 299 22.11 3.71 -13.33
C VAL A 299 22.81 4.36 -14.52
N ASP A 300 23.56 3.59 -15.30
CA ASP A 300 24.22 4.05 -16.53
C ASP A 300 23.25 4.33 -17.69
N ARG A 301 21.95 4.00 -17.54
CA ARG A 301 20.92 4.16 -18.58
C ARG A 301 19.69 4.90 -18.04
N PRO A 302 19.84 6.15 -17.59
CA PRO A 302 18.75 6.89 -16.95
C PRO A 302 17.52 7.05 -17.87
N LEU A 303 17.73 7.19 -19.19
CA LEU A 303 16.63 7.27 -20.16
C LEU A 303 15.80 5.99 -20.26
N LEU A 304 16.43 4.82 -20.09
CA LEU A 304 15.73 3.53 -20.07
C LEU A 304 14.83 3.42 -18.84
N VAL A 305 15.34 3.83 -17.68
CA VAL A 305 14.58 3.84 -16.41
C VAL A 305 13.37 4.77 -16.52
N VAL A 306 13.54 5.97 -17.08
CA VAL A 306 12.44 6.91 -17.33
C VAL A 306 11.41 6.31 -18.30
N GLY A 307 11.86 5.65 -19.38
CA GLY A 307 10.98 4.97 -20.33
C GLY A 307 10.15 3.84 -19.69
N LEU A 308 10.77 3.00 -18.86
CA LEU A 308 10.10 1.92 -18.14
C LEU A 308 9.07 2.47 -17.13
N ALA A 309 9.41 3.54 -16.41
CA ALA A 309 8.49 4.21 -15.48
C ALA A 309 7.28 4.80 -16.21
N ALA A 310 7.48 5.43 -17.38
CA ALA A 310 6.40 5.95 -18.20
C ALA A 310 5.47 4.84 -18.71
N LEU A 311 6.02 3.70 -19.13
CA LEU A 311 5.24 2.53 -19.56
C LEU A 311 4.43 1.94 -18.40
N ALA A 312 5.01 1.82 -17.20
CA ALA A 312 4.32 1.35 -16.02
C ALA A 312 3.16 2.27 -15.61
N LEU A 313 3.36 3.59 -15.66
CA LEU A 313 2.31 4.57 -15.41
C LEU A 313 1.19 4.48 -16.45
N LEU A 314 1.54 4.30 -17.73
CA LEU A 314 0.56 4.11 -18.80
C LEU A 314 -0.27 2.84 -18.57
N ALA A 315 0.38 1.73 -18.20
CA ALA A 315 -0.29 0.46 -17.89
C ALA A 315 -1.19 0.56 -16.65
N LEU A 316 -0.77 1.29 -15.62
CA LEU A 316 -1.60 1.54 -14.44
C LEU A 316 -2.82 2.39 -14.81
N GLN A 317 -2.63 3.44 -15.61
CA GLN A 317 -3.71 4.30 -16.05
C GLN A 317 -4.73 3.56 -16.93
N THR A 318 -4.27 2.69 -17.83
CA THR A 318 -5.16 1.84 -18.63
C THR A 318 -5.90 0.82 -17.77
N GLY A 319 -5.23 0.20 -16.79
CA GLY A 319 -5.84 -0.73 -15.83
C GLY A 319 -6.92 -0.07 -14.96
N LEU A 320 -6.65 1.12 -14.43
CA LEU A 320 -7.63 1.90 -13.65
C LEU A 320 -8.84 2.29 -14.50
N ASN A 321 -8.63 2.72 -15.75
CA ASN A 321 -9.71 3.05 -16.67
C ASN A 321 -10.56 1.81 -17.02
N TYR A 322 -9.94 0.64 -17.16
CA TYR A 322 -10.64 -0.62 -17.41
C TYR A 322 -11.50 -1.03 -16.21
N SER A 323 -10.94 -0.97 -14.99
CA SER A 323 -11.66 -1.26 -13.75
C SER A 323 -12.86 -0.32 -13.56
N LYS A 324 -12.68 0.98 -13.82
CA LYS A 324 -13.78 1.96 -13.72
C LYS A 324 -14.94 1.64 -14.67
N ARG A 325 -14.64 1.24 -15.91
CA ARG A 325 -15.66 0.81 -16.89
C ARG A 325 -16.40 -0.46 -16.45
N GLN A 326 -15.71 -1.41 -15.82
CA GLN A 326 -16.32 -2.62 -15.26
C GLN A 326 -17.26 -2.29 -14.09
N THR A 327 -16.86 -1.41 -13.18
CA THR A 327 -17.71 -0.97 -12.06
C THR A 327 -18.94 -0.20 -12.55
N GLU A 328 -18.78 0.68 -13.54
CA GLU A 328 -19.91 1.39 -14.16
C GLU A 328 -20.87 0.43 -14.88
N ALA A 329 -20.37 -0.62 -15.52
CA ALA A 329 -21.19 -1.66 -16.15
C ALA A 329 -21.96 -2.52 -15.12
N GLN A 330 -21.36 -2.85 -13.97
CA GLN A 330 -22.04 -3.54 -12.86
C GLN A 330 -23.04 -2.65 -12.09
N SER A 331 -22.90 -1.32 -12.16
CA SER A 331 -23.76 -0.37 -11.42
C SER A 331 -25.16 -0.17 -12.00
N ARG A 332 -25.45 -0.66 -13.21
CA ARG A 332 -26.67 -0.28 -13.95
C ARG A 332 -27.98 -0.88 -13.45
N ALA A 333 -27.98 -1.75 -12.44
CA ALA A 333 -29.22 -2.27 -11.86
C ALA A 333 -29.02 -2.82 -10.45
N ARG A 334 -28.81 -1.92 -9.48
CA ARG A 334 -29.03 -2.26 -8.07
C ARG A 334 -30.08 -1.34 -7.45
N ILE A 335 -30.90 -1.89 -6.58
CA ILE A 335 -31.85 -1.15 -5.76
C ILE A 335 -31.01 -0.21 -4.89
N PRO A 336 -31.21 1.11 -4.99
CA PRO A 336 -30.45 2.06 -4.19
C PRO A 336 -30.69 1.84 -2.69
N GLN A 337 -29.62 1.99 -1.91
CA GLN A 337 -29.68 2.04 -0.45
C GLN A 337 -29.84 3.50 -0.02
N PHE A 338 -30.73 3.77 0.93
CA PHE A 338 -31.02 5.11 1.41
C PHE A 338 -30.68 5.23 2.90
N GLU A 339 -29.96 6.29 3.27
CA GLU A 339 -29.75 6.64 4.68
C GLU A 339 -31.02 7.29 5.27
N ASP A 340 -31.70 8.11 4.48
CA ASP A 340 -32.97 8.74 4.86
C ASP A 340 -34.18 7.93 4.35
N LYS A 341 -35.00 7.47 5.30
CA LYS A 341 -36.23 6.73 5.00
C LYS A 341 -37.29 7.57 4.29
N ALA A 342 -37.23 8.90 4.38
CA ALA A 342 -38.11 9.77 3.61
C ALA A 342 -37.73 9.79 2.12
N GLU A 343 -36.43 9.76 1.81
CA GLU A 343 -35.93 9.61 0.44
C GLU A 343 -36.28 8.23 -0.13
N GLU A 344 -36.15 7.17 0.68
CA GLU A 344 -36.57 5.80 0.30
C GLU A 344 -38.06 5.77 -0.06
N ARG A 345 -38.92 6.36 0.78
CA ARG A 345 -40.37 6.46 0.50
C ARG A 345 -40.62 7.17 -0.82
N LYS A 346 -40.00 8.34 -1.01
CA LYS A 346 -40.18 9.12 -2.24
C LYS A 346 -39.80 8.29 -3.47
N TRP A 347 -38.60 7.71 -3.46
CA TRP A 347 -38.12 6.86 -4.54
C TRP A 347 -39.07 5.69 -4.81
N GLN A 348 -39.54 5.01 -3.76
CA GLN A 348 -40.46 3.88 -3.86
C GLN A 348 -41.80 4.26 -4.49
N LEU A 349 -42.35 5.43 -4.15
CA LEU A 349 -43.58 5.95 -4.77
C LEU A 349 -43.38 6.31 -6.24
N GLU A 350 -42.22 6.88 -6.60
CA GLU A 350 -41.85 7.14 -8.00
C GLU A 350 -41.76 5.83 -8.79
N GLN A 351 -41.13 4.78 -8.23
CA GLN A 351 -41.08 3.46 -8.86
C GLN A 351 -42.48 2.87 -9.04
N MET A 352 -43.35 3.00 -8.03
CA MET A 352 -44.73 2.52 -8.08
C MET A 352 -45.55 3.24 -9.16
N ALA A 353 -45.46 4.56 -9.26
CA ALA A 353 -46.09 5.34 -10.33
C ALA A 353 -45.57 4.89 -11.71
N GLY A 354 -44.25 4.73 -11.86
CA GLY A 354 -43.66 4.19 -13.08
C GLY A 354 -44.15 2.79 -13.43
N ALA A 355 -44.34 1.91 -12.45
CA ALA A 355 -44.88 0.55 -12.66
C ALA A 355 -46.30 0.58 -13.24
N PHE A 356 -47.17 1.49 -12.76
CA PHE A 356 -48.49 1.67 -13.36
C PHE A 356 -48.42 2.18 -14.80
N ARG A 357 -47.54 3.14 -15.08
CA ARG A 357 -47.33 3.63 -16.44
C ARG A 357 -46.86 2.52 -17.38
N ILE A 358 -45.97 1.64 -16.92
CA ILE A 358 -45.56 0.42 -17.64
C ILE A 358 -46.75 -0.53 -17.84
N PHE A 359 -47.55 -0.82 -16.81
CA PHE A 359 -48.74 -1.67 -16.93
C PHE A 359 -49.75 -1.11 -17.95
N SER A 360 -49.93 0.21 -17.99
CA SER A 360 -50.76 0.86 -19.00
C SER A 360 -50.17 0.69 -20.40
N LYS A 361 -48.86 0.87 -20.58
CA LYS A 361 -48.16 0.69 -21.85
C LYS A 361 -48.27 -0.75 -22.37
N LEU A 362 -48.24 -1.73 -21.47
CA LEU A 362 -48.43 -3.15 -21.77
C LEU A 362 -49.91 -3.55 -22.00
N GLY A 363 -50.85 -2.62 -21.85
CA GLY A 363 -52.29 -2.88 -22.05
C GLY A 363 -52.93 -3.68 -20.92
N PHE A 364 -52.41 -3.59 -19.69
CA PHE A 364 -52.94 -4.31 -18.52
C PHE A 364 -54.01 -3.52 -17.74
N ALA A 365 -54.24 -2.25 -18.09
CA ALA A 365 -55.30 -1.44 -17.50
C ALA A 365 -56.69 -1.97 -17.91
N ASP A 366 -57.61 -2.07 -16.95
CA ASP A 366 -58.98 -2.55 -17.16
C ASP A 366 -59.98 -1.73 -16.35
N GLY A 367 -60.41 -0.60 -16.89
CA GLY A 367 -61.30 0.34 -16.20
C GLY A 367 -60.71 0.76 -14.85
N GLY A 368 -61.50 0.62 -13.78
CA GLY A 368 -61.07 0.89 -12.39
C GLY A 368 -60.48 -0.31 -11.65
N SER A 369 -60.17 -1.41 -12.34
CA SER A 369 -59.65 -2.64 -11.72
C SER A 369 -58.12 -2.67 -11.65
N GLY A 370 -57.61 -3.46 -10.71
CA GLY A 370 -56.18 -3.64 -10.49
C GLY A 370 -55.60 -2.64 -9.50
N HIS A 371 -54.56 -3.07 -8.81
CA HIS A 371 -53.93 -2.30 -7.74
C HIS A 371 -52.50 -2.77 -7.50
N ILE A 372 -51.65 -1.82 -7.10
CA ILE A 372 -50.32 -2.07 -6.55
C ILE A 372 -50.36 -1.53 -5.13
N SER A 373 -49.85 -2.28 -4.17
CA SER A 373 -49.57 -1.74 -2.83
C SER A 373 -48.10 -1.90 -2.50
N VAL A 374 -47.56 -0.91 -1.80
CA VAL A 374 -46.19 -0.96 -1.30
C VAL A 374 -46.16 -0.59 0.19
N ARG A 375 -45.41 -1.36 1.00
CA ARG A 375 -45.25 -1.12 2.44
C ARG A 375 -44.43 0.13 2.67
N ASP A 376 -44.89 1.00 3.56
CA ASP A 376 -44.18 2.23 3.88
C ASP A 376 -42.84 1.95 4.61
N PRO A 377 -41.70 2.53 4.17
CA PRO A 377 -40.39 2.24 4.76
C PRO A 377 -40.15 2.93 6.11
N ILE A 378 -41.00 3.90 6.51
CA ILE A 378 -40.94 4.60 7.80
C ILE A 378 -41.94 3.96 8.78
N PHE A 379 -43.14 3.68 8.32
CA PHE A 379 -44.26 3.13 9.10
C PHE A 379 -44.63 1.75 8.58
N GLY A 380 -43.86 0.73 8.97
CA GLY A 380 -43.93 -0.63 8.41
C GLY A 380 -45.29 -1.35 8.45
N ASN A 381 -46.28 -0.84 9.20
CA ASN A 381 -47.64 -1.39 9.26
C ASN A 381 -48.65 -0.59 8.41
N THR A 382 -48.16 0.27 7.53
CA THR A 382 -48.98 1.07 6.61
C THR A 382 -48.53 0.86 5.18
N PHE A 383 -49.43 1.14 4.24
CA PHE A 383 -49.22 0.83 2.83
C PHE A 383 -49.66 1.99 1.94
N TRP A 384 -48.94 2.19 0.84
CA TRP A 384 -49.35 3.08 -0.23
C TRP A 384 -50.03 2.29 -1.33
N ILE A 385 -51.18 2.77 -1.81
CA ILE A 385 -51.98 2.16 -2.88
C ILE A 385 -52.45 3.24 -3.87
N ASN A 386 -52.69 2.86 -5.12
CA ASN A 386 -53.31 3.75 -6.09
C ASN A 386 -54.76 4.09 -5.70
N PRO A 387 -55.25 5.29 -6.05
CA PRO A 387 -56.65 5.64 -5.87
C PRO A 387 -57.54 4.86 -6.83
N TYR A 388 -58.81 4.74 -6.45
CA TYR A 388 -59.83 4.09 -7.25
C TYR A 388 -60.18 4.91 -8.48
N ALA A 389 -60.37 4.22 -9.61
CA ALA A 389 -60.83 4.79 -10.89
C ALA A 389 -59.92 5.86 -11.54
N VAL A 390 -58.65 5.96 -11.14
CA VAL A 390 -57.64 6.69 -11.92
C VAL A 390 -56.95 5.74 -12.89
N HIS A 391 -56.93 6.09 -14.17
CA HIS A 391 -56.34 5.25 -15.21
C HIS A 391 -54.83 5.09 -14.97
N PHE A 392 -54.30 3.86 -15.08
CA PHE A 392 -52.88 3.57 -14.81
C PHE A 392 -51.91 4.45 -15.59
N GLY A 393 -52.25 4.75 -16.85
CA GLY A 393 -51.47 5.63 -17.72
C GLY A 393 -51.45 7.11 -17.32
N LEU A 394 -52.20 7.52 -16.30
CA LEU A 394 -52.28 8.89 -15.77
C LEU A 394 -51.83 8.99 -14.31
N LEU A 395 -51.54 7.86 -13.63
CA LEU A 395 -51.17 7.88 -12.22
C LEU A 395 -49.87 8.66 -11.97
N LYS A 396 -49.87 9.45 -10.90
CA LYS A 396 -48.72 10.19 -10.40
C LYS A 396 -48.40 9.82 -8.95
N VAL A 397 -47.25 10.25 -8.47
CA VAL A 397 -46.87 10.14 -7.05
C VAL A 397 -47.88 10.88 -6.17
N SER A 398 -48.30 12.08 -6.58
CA SER A 398 -49.28 12.90 -5.85
C SER A 398 -50.68 12.26 -5.73
N ASP A 399 -51.01 11.26 -6.54
CA ASP A 399 -52.29 10.56 -6.49
C ASP A 399 -52.33 9.46 -5.42
N MET A 400 -51.17 9.02 -4.92
CA MET A 400 -51.07 7.85 -4.05
C MET A 400 -51.73 8.08 -2.69
N VAL A 401 -52.42 7.05 -2.20
CA VAL A 401 -53.16 7.08 -0.93
C VAL A 401 -52.47 6.16 0.07
N GLN A 402 -52.28 6.65 1.29
CA GLN A 402 -51.75 5.83 2.38
C GLN A 402 -52.89 5.23 3.20
N VAL A 403 -52.82 3.92 3.43
CA VAL A 403 -53.81 3.13 4.18
C VAL A 403 -53.16 2.36 5.33
N ASN A 404 -53.93 2.07 6.37
CA ASN A 404 -53.54 1.13 7.43
C ASN A 404 -53.80 -0.34 7.02
N GLU A 405 -53.57 -1.28 7.94
CA GLU A 405 -53.76 -2.73 7.68
C GLU A 405 -55.21 -3.11 7.35
N GLU A 406 -56.18 -2.31 7.81
CA GLU A 406 -57.61 -2.50 7.54
C GLU A 406 -58.07 -1.84 6.22
N GLY A 407 -57.17 -1.17 5.49
CA GLY A 407 -57.50 -0.44 4.25
C GLY A 407 -58.17 0.91 4.47
N VAL A 408 -58.15 1.42 5.69
CA VAL A 408 -58.65 2.76 6.03
C VAL A 408 -57.59 3.79 5.63
N ARG A 409 -58.00 4.84 4.91
CA ARG A 409 -57.12 5.96 4.55
C ARG A 409 -56.62 6.69 5.80
N ILE A 410 -55.32 6.90 5.86
CA ILE A 410 -54.63 7.62 6.94
C ILE A 410 -53.73 8.76 6.45
N GLY A 411 -53.53 8.89 5.13
CA GLY A 411 -52.65 9.91 4.55
C GLY A 411 -52.65 9.88 3.02
N GLY A 412 -51.74 10.66 2.42
CA GLY A 412 -51.64 10.81 0.96
C GLY A 412 -52.78 11.62 0.35
N ALA A 413 -53.04 11.41 -0.94
CA ALA A 413 -54.10 12.09 -1.67
C ALA A 413 -55.49 11.90 -1.03
N ASP A 414 -56.34 12.91 -1.10
CA ASP A 414 -57.73 12.84 -0.62
C ASP A 414 -58.65 12.20 -1.68
N LEU A 415 -58.34 10.94 -2.00
CA LEU A 415 -59.01 10.15 -3.04
C LEU A 415 -59.51 8.82 -2.48
N PRO A 416 -60.61 8.27 -3.04
CA PRO A 416 -61.13 6.97 -2.61
C PRO A 416 -60.18 5.84 -2.98
N VAL A 417 -60.16 4.77 -2.18
CA VAL A 417 -59.43 3.52 -2.45
C VAL A 417 -60.41 2.36 -2.63
N ASN A 418 -60.03 1.36 -3.43
CA ASN A 418 -60.80 0.12 -3.53
C ASN A 418 -60.53 -0.76 -2.31
N ALA A 419 -61.28 -0.57 -1.23
CA ALA A 419 -61.12 -1.33 0.01
C ALA A 419 -61.23 -2.85 -0.23
N ALA A 420 -62.15 -3.29 -1.10
CA ALA A 420 -62.31 -4.70 -1.44
C ALA A 420 -61.08 -5.27 -2.16
N GLY A 421 -60.44 -4.49 -3.03
CA GLY A 421 -59.19 -4.85 -3.69
C GLY A 421 -58.00 -4.93 -2.73
N PHE A 422 -57.92 -3.99 -1.78
CA PHE A 422 -56.82 -3.94 -0.82
C PHE A 422 -56.83 -5.10 0.18
N ILE A 423 -57.99 -5.67 0.53
CA ILE A 423 -58.07 -6.82 1.46
C ILE A 423 -57.17 -7.99 1.02
N ILE A 424 -57.05 -8.22 -0.29
CA ILE A 424 -56.15 -9.26 -0.84
C ILE A 424 -54.69 -8.94 -0.48
N HIS A 425 -54.28 -7.69 -0.71
CA HIS A 425 -52.91 -7.24 -0.45
C HIS A 425 -52.61 -7.18 1.05
N ALA A 426 -53.57 -6.74 1.88
CA ALA A 426 -53.46 -6.73 3.33
C ALA A 426 -53.20 -8.14 3.88
N ALA A 427 -53.91 -9.15 3.38
CA ALA A 427 -53.68 -10.54 3.76
C ALA A 427 -52.26 -11.02 3.40
N ILE A 428 -51.76 -10.67 2.20
CA ILE A 428 -50.40 -11.02 1.76
C ILE A 428 -49.36 -10.33 2.66
N HIS A 429 -49.46 -9.02 2.85
CA HIS A 429 -48.49 -8.25 3.64
C HIS A 429 -48.48 -8.65 5.12
N LYS A 430 -49.63 -9.06 5.67
CA LYS A 430 -49.74 -9.58 7.04
C LYS A 430 -49.10 -10.96 7.17
N ALA A 431 -49.37 -11.86 6.21
CA ALA A 431 -48.81 -13.21 6.22
C ALA A 431 -47.31 -13.23 5.89
N ARG A 432 -46.82 -12.25 5.13
CA ARG A 432 -45.45 -12.16 4.63
C ARG A 432 -44.87 -10.76 4.88
N PRO A 433 -44.36 -10.50 6.10
CA PRO A 433 -43.72 -9.22 6.43
C PRO A 433 -42.52 -8.88 5.53
N ASP A 434 -41.87 -9.90 4.96
CA ASP A 434 -40.75 -9.77 4.02
C ASP A 434 -41.17 -9.28 2.63
N ILE A 435 -42.46 -9.31 2.29
CA ILE A 435 -43.00 -8.81 1.02
C ILE A 435 -43.40 -7.35 1.19
N ASN A 436 -42.68 -6.46 0.49
CA ASN A 436 -42.88 -5.01 0.53
C ASN A 436 -43.74 -4.48 -0.62
N ALA A 437 -43.99 -5.25 -1.68
CA ALA A 437 -44.83 -4.84 -2.79
C ALA A 437 -45.72 -5.99 -3.26
N ALA A 438 -46.96 -5.68 -3.62
CA ALA A 438 -47.89 -6.62 -4.23
C ALA A 438 -48.58 -5.95 -5.43
N CYS A 439 -48.69 -6.67 -6.54
CA CYS A 439 -49.28 -6.18 -7.78
C CYS A 439 -50.41 -7.11 -8.22
N HIS A 440 -51.58 -6.54 -8.53
CA HIS A 440 -52.74 -7.23 -9.07
C HIS A 440 -53.24 -6.50 -10.31
N VAL A 441 -53.43 -7.23 -11.41
CA VAL A 441 -53.94 -6.68 -12.67
C VAL A 441 -54.90 -7.66 -13.32
N HIS A 442 -55.80 -7.14 -14.14
CA HIS A 442 -56.66 -7.97 -14.98
C HIS A 442 -56.13 -7.98 -16.43
N SER A 443 -54.87 -8.36 -16.63
CA SER A 443 -54.28 -8.38 -17.97
C SER A 443 -55.06 -9.34 -18.91
N PRO A 444 -55.19 -9.03 -20.22
CA PRO A 444 -55.99 -9.85 -21.13
C PRO A 444 -55.57 -11.33 -21.14
N TYR A 445 -54.27 -11.59 -21.24
CA TYR A 445 -53.72 -12.96 -21.31
C TYR A 445 -53.79 -13.69 -19.96
N GLY A 446 -53.47 -13.01 -18.85
CA GLY A 446 -53.55 -13.60 -17.51
C GLY A 446 -54.99 -13.98 -17.16
N ARG A 447 -55.94 -13.08 -17.45
CA ARG A 447 -57.37 -13.34 -17.27
C ARG A 447 -57.83 -14.51 -18.12
N ALA A 448 -57.51 -14.52 -19.42
CA ALA A 448 -57.87 -15.61 -20.32
C ALA A 448 -57.35 -16.96 -19.80
N TRP A 449 -56.08 -17.03 -19.40
CA TRP A 449 -55.47 -18.27 -18.91
C TRP A 449 -56.08 -18.76 -17.59
N SER A 450 -56.37 -17.85 -16.65
CA SER A 450 -56.92 -18.19 -15.33
C SER A 450 -58.25 -18.95 -15.39
N ASN A 451 -59.05 -18.76 -16.44
CA ASN A 451 -60.32 -19.47 -16.62
C ASN A 451 -60.17 -20.98 -16.87
N PHE A 452 -59.01 -21.44 -17.32
CA PHE A 452 -58.78 -22.87 -17.56
C PHE A 452 -58.52 -23.66 -16.28
N GLY A 453 -58.27 -23.00 -15.14
CA GLY A 453 -57.99 -23.67 -13.87
C GLY A 453 -56.78 -24.60 -13.91
N ARG A 454 -55.81 -24.32 -14.79
CA ARG A 454 -54.60 -25.12 -15.00
C ARG A 454 -53.33 -24.33 -14.64
N PRO A 455 -52.28 -25.00 -14.15
CA PRO A 455 -50.98 -24.36 -13.94
C PRO A 455 -50.35 -23.87 -15.25
N ILE A 456 -49.41 -22.91 -15.17
CA ILE A 456 -48.64 -22.46 -16.34
C ILE A 456 -47.64 -23.54 -16.75
N ASP A 457 -47.54 -23.83 -18.05
CA ASP A 457 -46.56 -24.79 -18.57
C ASP A 457 -45.21 -24.14 -18.82
N MET A 458 -44.15 -24.85 -18.47
CA MET A 458 -42.79 -24.32 -18.49
C MET A 458 -42.10 -24.62 -19.82
N LEU A 459 -42.62 -24.00 -20.88
CA LEU A 459 -42.18 -24.23 -22.24
C LEU A 459 -41.08 -23.24 -22.68
N ASN A 460 -40.76 -22.25 -21.85
CA ASN A 460 -39.71 -21.26 -22.11
C ASN A 460 -38.97 -20.88 -20.81
N GLN A 461 -37.88 -20.14 -20.98
CA GLN A 461 -36.94 -19.80 -19.91
C GLN A 461 -37.59 -18.93 -18.83
N GLU A 462 -38.45 -17.98 -19.21
CA GLU A 462 -39.14 -17.07 -18.30
C GLU A 462 -40.18 -17.82 -17.47
N ALA A 463 -40.96 -18.71 -18.10
CA ALA A 463 -41.92 -19.56 -17.41
C ALA A 463 -41.21 -20.46 -16.39
N ALA A 464 -40.06 -21.03 -16.77
CA ALA A 464 -39.23 -21.80 -15.85
C ALA A 464 -38.67 -20.93 -14.71
N ALA A 465 -38.14 -19.75 -14.99
CA ALA A 465 -37.54 -18.88 -13.98
C ALA A 465 -38.57 -18.38 -12.94
N PHE A 466 -39.78 -18.03 -13.36
CA PHE A 466 -40.77 -17.37 -12.50
C PHE A 466 -41.82 -18.32 -11.88
N PHE A 467 -42.12 -19.46 -12.52
CA PHE A 467 -43.22 -20.33 -12.07
C PHE A 467 -42.78 -21.69 -11.52
N ILE A 468 -41.49 -22.07 -11.64
CA ILE A 468 -40.93 -23.29 -11.00
C ILE A 468 -41.21 -23.32 -9.49
N ALA A 469 -40.86 -22.23 -8.80
CA ALA A 469 -40.85 -22.19 -7.34
C ALA A 469 -42.22 -21.87 -6.73
N LEU A 470 -43.06 -21.11 -7.46
CA LEU A 470 -44.31 -20.56 -6.93
C LEU A 470 -45.50 -21.53 -7.06
N GLU A 471 -45.64 -22.21 -8.20
CA GLU A 471 -46.86 -23.00 -8.50
C GLU A 471 -46.68 -24.50 -8.34
N ARG A 472 -45.48 -25.04 -8.59
CA ARG A 472 -45.28 -26.49 -8.74
C ARG A 472 -44.32 -27.13 -7.72
N ALA A 473 -43.75 -26.37 -6.79
CA ALA A 473 -42.77 -26.92 -5.84
C ALA A 473 -43.34 -28.10 -5.00
N CYS A 474 -44.54 -27.95 -4.44
CA CYS A 474 -45.20 -29.02 -3.69
C CYS A 474 -45.62 -30.19 -4.60
N GLN A 475 -46.16 -29.89 -5.80
CA GLN A 475 -46.55 -30.92 -6.77
C GLN A 475 -45.35 -31.76 -7.21
N MET A 476 -44.23 -31.11 -7.56
CA MET A 476 -42.99 -31.78 -7.96
C MET A 476 -42.43 -32.63 -6.82
N GLN A 477 -42.43 -32.11 -5.59
CA GLN A 477 -42.03 -32.89 -4.42
C GLN A 477 -42.87 -34.16 -4.28
N LEU A 478 -44.19 -34.05 -4.35
CA LEU A 478 -45.11 -35.18 -4.26
C LEU A 478 -44.93 -36.18 -5.40
N LEU A 479 -44.73 -35.71 -6.64
CA LEU A 479 -44.47 -36.57 -7.80
C LEU A 479 -43.13 -37.30 -7.67
N THR A 480 -42.08 -36.62 -7.19
CA THR A 480 -40.77 -37.23 -6.91
C THR A 480 -40.90 -38.29 -5.82
N GLU A 481 -41.61 -38.00 -4.73
CA GLU A 481 -41.86 -38.98 -3.66
C GLU A 481 -42.67 -40.18 -4.13
N ALA A 482 -43.73 -39.96 -4.91
CA ALA A 482 -44.52 -41.03 -5.49
C ALA A 482 -43.71 -41.91 -6.46
N ALA A 483 -42.85 -41.30 -7.27
CA ALA A 483 -42.00 -42.01 -8.23
C ALA A 483 -41.01 -42.97 -7.54
N ILE A 484 -40.57 -42.65 -6.32
CA ILE A 484 -39.63 -43.49 -5.54
C ILE A 484 -40.31 -44.29 -4.41
N ALA A 485 -41.64 -44.21 -4.30
CA ALA A 485 -42.37 -44.87 -3.23
C ALA A 485 -42.19 -46.41 -3.29
N PRO A 486 -42.16 -47.11 -2.14
CA PRO A 486 -42.06 -48.57 -2.12
C PRO A 486 -43.14 -49.24 -2.99
N GLY A 487 -42.71 -50.12 -3.90
CA GLY A 487 -43.61 -50.81 -4.84
C GLY A 487 -43.89 -50.06 -6.15
N SER A 488 -43.35 -48.85 -6.34
CA SER A 488 -43.43 -48.17 -7.64
C SER A 488 -42.46 -48.78 -8.66
N ALA A 489 -42.72 -48.53 -9.95
CA ALA A 489 -41.80 -48.90 -11.02
C ALA A 489 -40.43 -48.22 -10.88
N GLY A 490 -40.41 -46.96 -10.40
CA GLY A 490 -39.18 -46.21 -10.16
C GLY A 490 -38.34 -46.80 -9.02
N ALA A 491 -38.97 -47.19 -7.90
CA ALA A 491 -38.26 -47.87 -6.81
C ALA A 491 -37.68 -49.22 -7.27
N SER A 492 -38.44 -49.95 -8.10
CA SER A 492 -38.02 -51.24 -8.66
C SER A 492 -36.85 -51.12 -9.65
N SER A 493 -36.74 -49.99 -10.36
CA SER A 493 -35.62 -49.70 -11.26
C SER A 493 -34.43 -49.02 -10.56
N GLY A 494 -34.50 -48.83 -9.23
CA GLY A 494 -33.45 -48.20 -8.44
C GLY A 494 -33.38 -46.68 -8.58
N LEU A 495 -34.46 -46.03 -9.03
CA LEU A 495 -34.54 -44.58 -9.11
C LEU A 495 -34.41 -43.95 -7.72
N GLN A 496 -33.53 -42.96 -7.58
CA GLN A 496 -33.30 -42.25 -6.31
C GLN A 496 -33.63 -40.77 -6.47
N LYS A 497 -34.13 -40.15 -5.39
CA LYS A 497 -34.27 -38.69 -5.35
C LYS A 497 -32.91 -38.03 -5.20
N THR A 498 -32.67 -36.99 -6.00
CA THR A 498 -31.56 -36.06 -5.78
C THR A 498 -32.06 -34.94 -4.88
N VAL A 499 -31.40 -34.75 -3.73
CA VAL A 499 -31.70 -33.63 -2.83
C VAL A 499 -30.75 -32.48 -3.18
N VAL A 500 -31.29 -31.31 -3.44
CA VAL A 500 -30.50 -30.08 -3.56
C VAL A 500 -30.04 -29.67 -2.17
N GLY A 501 -28.72 -29.57 -1.94
CA GLY A 501 -28.16 -29.19 -0.65
C GLY A 501 -28.50 -27.76 -0.25
N HIS A 502 -28.37 -27.46 1.05
CA HIS A 502 -28.66 -26.13 1.58
C HIS A 502 -27.76 -25.04 0.98
N GLU A 503 -26.50 -25.37 0.68
CA GLU A 503 -25.55 -24.43 0.09
C GLU A 503 -25.92 -24.09 -1.35
N GLU A 504 -26.24 -25.10 -2.17
CA GLU A 504 -26.69 -24.92 -3.55
C GLU A 504 -28.01 -24.15 -3.61
N ALA A 505 -28.97 -24.49 -2.74
CA ALA A 505 -30.24 -23.77 -2.63
C ALA A 505 -30.03 -22.30 -2.22
N ALA A 506 -29.13 -22.04 -1.26
CA ALA A 506 -28.78 -20.68 -0.84
C ALA A 506 -28.05 -19.91 -1.95
N TYR A 507 -27.16 -20.56 -2.69
CA TYR A 507 -26.48 -19.99 -3.85
C TYR A 507 -27.48 -19.61 -4.94
N THR A 508 -28.43 -20.50 -5.29
CA THR A 508 -29.52 -20.18 -6.23
C THR A 508 -30.38 -19.03 -5.72
N LYS A 509 -30.76 -19.03 -4.43
CA LYS A 509 -31.54 -17.91 -3.85
C LYS A 509 -30.80 -16.58 -3.97
N LYS A 510 -29.49 -16.55 -3.69
CA LYS A 510 -28.66 -15.34 -3.83
C LYS A 510 -28.45 -14.92 -5.29
N GLY A 511 -28.36 -15.88 -6.21
CA GLY A 511 -28.07 -15.60 -7.62
C GLY A 511 -29.30 -15.20 -8.45
N THR A 512 -30.44 -15.85 -8.23
CA THR A 512 -31.64 -15.70 -9.08
C THR A 512 -32.91 -15.35 -8.31
N GLY A 513 -32.97 -15.64 -7.01
CA GLY A 513 -34.13 -15.34 -6.17
C GLY A 513 -34.04 -14.01 -5.41
N ASP A 514 -33.10 -13.14 -5.80
CA ASP A 514 -32.85 -11.84 -5.17
C ASP A 514 -33.71 -10.74 -5.83
N PRO A 515 -34.31 -9.79 -5.07
CA PRO A 515 -35.07 -8.67 -5.63
C PRO A 515 -34.33 -7.85 -6.70
N GLU A 516 -32.99 -7.81 -6.63
CA GLU A 516 -32.13 -7.12 -7.59
C GLU A 516 -32.27 -7.67 -9.01
N VAL A 517 -32.54 -8.98 -9.14
CA VAL A 517 -32.72 -9.62 -10.44
C VAL A 517 -33.98 -9.09 -11.13
N MET A 518 -35.05 -8.87 -10.37
CA MET A 518 -36.29 -8.27 -10.90
C MET A 518 -36.14 -6.78 -11.14
N TYR A 519 -35.45 -6.07 -10.26
CA TYR A 519 -35.17 -4.65 -10.44
C TYR A 519 -34.38 -4.40 -11.73
N MET A 520 -33.39 -5.24 -12.05
CA MET A 520 -32.66 -5.19 -13.31
C MET A 520 -33.54 -5.31 -14.55
N GLN A 521 -34.60 -6.14 -14.51
CA GLN A 521 -35.55 -6.25 -15.63
C GLN A 521 -36.49 -5.03 -15.71
N PHE A 522 -36.80 -4.41 -14.57
CA PHE A 522 -37.67 -3.24 -14.48
C PHE A 522 -37.01 -1.93 -14.94
N VAL A 523 -35.73 -1.72 -14.61
CA VAL A 523 -35.02 -0.44 -14.85
C VAL A 523 -35.08 0.04 -16.30
N PRO A 524 -34.85 -0.78 -17.34
CA PRO A 524 -34.93 -0.33 -18.73
C PRO A 524 -36.32 0.18 -19.11
N GLU A 525 -37.38 -0.51 -18.68
CA GLU A 525 -38.77 -0.11 -18.92
C GLU A 525 -39.11 1.19 -18.19
N TYR A 526 -38.66 1.32 -16.93
CA TYR A 526 -38.85 2.54 -16.15
C TYR A 526 -38.15 3.74 -16.80
N GLN A 527 -36.90 3.59 -17.24
CA GLN A 527 -36.16 4.64 -17.92
C GLN A 527 -36.81 5.04 -19.25
N MET A 528 -37.37 4.08 -19.99
CA MET A 528 -38.09 4.36 -21.22
C MET A 528 -39.36 5.17 -20.94
N VAL A 529 -40.18 4.75 -19.98
CA VAL A 529 -41.40 5.46 -19.59
C VAL A 529 -41.09 6.84 -19.00
N LEU A 530 -40.06 6.96 -18.17
CA LEU A 530 -39.58 8.24 -17.64
C LEU A 530 -39.21 9.21 -18.77
N LYS A 531 -38.52 8.71 -19.79
CA LYS A 531 -38.14 9.51 -20.96
C LYS A 531 -39.35 9.89 -21.83
N GLU A 532 -40.24 8.95 -22.11
CA GLU A 532 -41.42 9.16 -22.96
C GLU A 532 -42.43 10.13 -22.33
N SER A 533 -42.62 10.04 -21.02
CA SER A 533 -43.53 10.91 -20.26
C SER A 533 -42.94 12.28 -19.91
N GLY A 534 -41.62 12.46 -20.06
CA GLY A 534 -40.92 13.62 -19.53
C GLY A 534 -40.93 13.70 -18.00
N GLY A 535 -41.25 12.60 -17.30
CA GLY A 535 -41.32 12.54 -15.84
C GLY A 535 -42.61 13.09 -15.23
N ASP A 536 -43.70 13.20 -16.00
CA ASP A 536 -45.00 13.74 -15.55
C ASP A 536 -45.63 12.99 -14.35
N PHE A 537 -45.21 11.75 -14.12
CA PHE A 537 -45.71 10.88 -13.06
C PHE A 537 -44.92 11.00 -11.75
N LEU A 538 -43.78 11.71 -11.75
CA LEU A 538 -42.96 11.90 -10.55
C LEU A 538 -43.52 12.97 -9.60
N GLU A 539 -44.46 13.79 -10.08
CA GLU A 539 -45.04 14.93 -9.35
C GLU A 539 -46.18 14.57 -8.39
#